data_AF-A0A1L6PJD2-F1
#
_entry.id   AF-A0A1L6PJD2-F1
#
_cell.length_a   1.000
_cell.length_b   1.000
_cell.length_c   1.000
_cell.angle_alpha   90.00
_cell.angle_beta   90.00
_cell.angle_gamma   90.00
#
_symmetry.space_group_name_H-M   'P 1'
#
loop_
_entity.id
_entity.type
_entity.pdbx_description
1 polymer ?
#
loop_
_entity_poly.entity_id
_entity_poly.type
_entity_poly.pdbx_seq_one_letter_code
_entity_poly.pdbx_strand_id
1 'polypeptide(L)'
;MKQGHTEPGCSIAFLGMDGVGKSTLAQELERRLTQRGRPVALLSRREYLKKQPDGFAGATITGLYEGSLRTLYGFAGLGDGGTLGERFPPPPADLMARDFEMLLDGAEITSNDPRALTASMLCEIAGHMMFRTAVVLPAVAQGQVVIEDTHGIKMVVKQYLLATSLLAPGDPLQARLDAVLELALELLRPADAASSLAVVVHTDPEIAYERRIRQKGRVGGMEHYGPVGRAADRDSYLDLQSSSQKIFDRIGDRWDCLRADLTDAQDQEQLTSTRRAVDDILAAVERLRDGRGHGATTGSPVAPTTEGVNQ
;
A
#
# COMPACT_ATOMS: atom_id res chain seq x y z
N MET A 1 -16.93 -18.45 -36.56
CA MET A 1 -16.25 -17.48 -35.67
C MET A 1 -16.08 -18.15 -34.32
N LYS A 2 -14.86 -18.50 -33.92
CA LYS A 2 -14.62 -19.04 -32.57
C LYS A 2 -14.89 -17.90 -31.58
N GLN A 3 -15.88 -18.07 -30.70
CA GLN A 3 -16.02 -17.23 -29.52
C GLN A 3 -14.73 -17.42 -28.71
N GLY A 4 -13.80 -16.49 -28.85
CA GLY A 4 -12.63 -16.44 -27.98
C GLY A 4 -13.14 -16.12 -26.59
N HIS A 5 -13.19 -17.12 -25.71
CA HIS A 5 -13.34 -16.86 -24.29
C HIS A 5 -12.14 -16.01 -23.87
N THR A 6 -12.33 -14.69 -23.76
CA THR A 6 -11.39 -13.81 -23.07
C THR A 6 -11.37 -14.28 -21.61
N GLU A 7 -10.22 -14.79 -21.18
CA GLU A 7 -10.04 -15.24 -19.81
C GLU A 7 -10.41 -14.10 -18.83
N PRO A 8 -11.06 -14.41 -17.70
CA PRO A 8 -11.41 -13.38 -16.72
C PRO A 8 -10.12 -12.71 -16.19
N GLY A 9 -10.17 -11.38 -16.09
CA GLY A 9 -9.10 -10.60 -15.48
C GLY A 9 -9.12 -10.72 -13.96
N CYS A 10 -8.02 -10.33 -13.32
CA CYS A 10 -7.95 -10.25 -11.87
C CYS A 10 -7.02 -9.13 -11.42
N SER A 11 -7.13 -8.72 -10.16
CA SER A 11 -6.23 -7.72 -9.55
C SER A 11 -5.38 -8.35 -8.47
N ILE A 12 -4.11 -7.97 -8.42
CA ILE A 12 -3.13 -8.41 -7.43
C ILE A 12 -2.59 -7.16 -6.74
N ALA A 13 -2.78 -7.03 -5.43
CA ALA A 13 -2.39 -5.85 -4.69
C ALA A 13 -1.36 -6.18 -3.62
N PHE A 14 -0.19 -5.51 -3.68
CA PHE A 14 0.87 -5.71 -2.70
C PHE A 14 0.77 -4.76 -1.50
N LEU A 15 0.90 -5.32 -0.31
CA LEU A 15 0.91 -4.67 1.00
C LEU A 15 2.26 -4.89 1.68
N GLY A 16 2.67 -3.96 2.54
CA GLY A 16 3.92 -4.07 3.30
C GLY A 16 4.68 -2.76 3.40
N MET A 17 5.66 -2.73 4.30
CA MET A 17 6.50 -1.56 4.60
C MET A 17 7.39 -1.11 3.42
N ASP A 18 8.03 0.05 3.54
CA ASP A 18 9.00 0.50 2.54
C ASP A 18 10.25 -0.37 2.55
N GLY A 19 10.89 -0.56 1.39
CA GLY A 19 12.07 -1.42 1.25
C GLY A 19 11.80 -2.94 1.30
N VAL A 20 10.56 -3.36 1.61
CA VAL A 20 10.21 -4.78 1.83
C VAL A 20 10.44 -5.68 0.61
N GLY A 21 10.38 -5.14 -0.62
CA GLY A 21 10.58 -5.91 -1.87
C GLY A 21 9.35 -6.04 -2.79
N LYS A 22 8.24 -5.34 -2.51
CA LYS A 22 7.01 -5.37 -3.34
C LYS A 22 7.27 -5.14 -4.83
N SER A 23 8.01 -4.09 -5.18
CA SER A 23 8.27 -3.74 -6.60
C SER A 23 9.04 -4.84 -7.33
N THR A 24 9.97 -5.53 -6.64
CA THR A 24 10.70 -6.68 -7.20
C THR A 24 9.76 -7.85 -7.48
N LEU A 25 8.86 -8.17 -6.55
CA LEU A 25 7.84 -9.20 -6.77
C LEU A 25 6.89 -8.82 -7.91
N ALA A 26 6.42 -7.58 -7.95
CA ALA A 26 5.50 -7.09 -8.97
C ALA A 26 6.11 -7.16 -10.39
N GLN A 27 7.37 -6.75 -10.55
CA GLN A 27 8.09 -6.82 -11.82
C GLN A 27 8.36 -8.26 -12.27
N GLU A 28 8.79 -9.13 -11.36
CA GLU A 28 9.03 -10.55 -11.70
C GLU A 28 7.72 -11.28 -12.03
N LEU A 29 6.62 -10.95 -11.34
CA LEU A 29 5.29 -11.47 -11.62
C LEU A 29 4.78 -11.01 -12.99
N GLU A 30 4.91 -9.71 -13.31
CA GLU A 30 4.59 -9.15 -14.62
C GLU A 30 5.35 -9.88 -15.73
N ARG A 31 6.67 -10.04 -15.55
CA ARG A 31 7.54 -10.74 -16.51
C ARG A 31 7.05 -12.17 -16.77
N ARG A 32 6.74 -12.94 -15.71
CA ARG A 32 6.31 -14.34 -15.86
C ARG A 32 4.92 -14.49 -16.47
N LEU A 33 3.97 -13.64 -16.09
CA LEU A 33 2.63 -13.65 -16.69
C LEU A 33 2.68 -13.27 -18.17
N THR A 34 3.49 -12.27 -18.53
CA THR A 34 3.71 -11.86 -19.92
C THR A 34 4.34 -12.99 -20.73
N GLN A 35 5.33 -13.72 -20.19
CA GLN A 35 5.93 -14.90 -20.83
C GLN A 35 4.93 -16.05 -21.04
N ARG A 36 3.85 -16.10 -20.26
CA ARG A 36 2.74 -17.03 -20.44
C ARG A 36 1.68 -16.52 -21.43
N GLY A 37 1.93 -15.40 -22.10
CA GLY A 37 1.01 -14.79 -23.07
C GLY A 37 -0.19 -14.09 -22.43
N ARG A 38 -0.15 -13.79 -21.13
CA ARG A 38 -1.25 -13.10 -20.43
C ARG A 38 -1.17 -11.60 -20.68
N PRO A 39 -2.30 -10.91 -20.90
CA PRO A 39 -2.36 -9.45 -20.80
C PRO A 39 -2.14 -9.02 -19.35
N VAL A 40 -1.12 -8.19 -19.10
CA VAL A 40 -0.76 -7.72 -17.76
C VAL A 40 -0.68 -6.20 -17.76
N ALA A 41 -1.14 -5.58 -16.68
CA ALA A 41 -0.94 -4.16 -16.42
C ALA A 41 -0.28 -3.99 -15.04
N LEU A 42 1.00 -3.64 -15.02
CA LEU A 42 1.67 -3.17 -13.80
C LEU A 42 1.32 -1.70 -13.56
N LEU A 43 0.55 -1.45 -12.50
CA LEU A 43 0.01 -0.15 -12.17
C LEU A 43 0.58 0.38 -10.85
N SER A 44 0.87 1.67 -10.85
CA SER A 44 1.23 2.45 -9.67
C SER A 44 0.49 3.78 -9.72
N ARG A 45 -0.23 4.13 -8.64
CA ARG A 45 -0.95 5.42 -8.59
C ARG A 45 0.02 6.61 -8.74
N ARG A 46 1.23 6.51 -8.20
CA ARG A 46 2.25 7.56 -8.35
C ARG A 46 2.69 7.71 -9.80
N GLU A 47 2.98 6.62 -10.50
CA GLU A 47 3.36 6.68 -11.92
C GLU A 47 2.19 7.09 -12.82
N TYR A 48 0.96 6.76 -12.43
CA TYR A 48 -0.25 7.28 -13.09
C TYR A 48 -0.33 8.80 -12.96
N LEU A 49 -0.16 9.35 -11.74
CA LEU A 49 -0.18 10.80 -11.49
C LEU A 49 0.95 11.56 -12.20
N LYS A 50 2.17 10.99 -12.24
CA LYS A 50 3.31 11.58 -12.97
C LYS A 50 3.06 11.75 -14.47
N LYS A 51 2.18 10.93 -15.05
CA LYS A 51 1.78 11.05 -16.46
C LYS A 51 0.78 12.18 -16.71
N GLN A 52 0.38 12.92 -15.68
CA GLN A 52 -0.60 14.01 -15.74
C GLN A 52 -1.87 13.59 -16.48
N PRO A 53 -2.61 12.61 -15.92
CA PRO A 53 -3.76 12.02 -16.60
C PRO A 53 -4.82 13.08 -16.87
N ASP A 54 -5.39 13.05 -18.06
CA ASP A 54 -6.41 13.98 -18.51
C ASP A 54 -7.83 13.55 -18.14
N GLY A 55 -8.80 14.41 -18.45
CA GLY A 55 -10.21 14.17 -18.18
C GLY A 55 -10.62 14.24 -16.70
N PHE A 56 -11.91 14.03 -16.45
CA PHE A 56 -12.51 14.19 -15.13
C PHE A 56 -11.90 13.24 -14.08
N ALA A 57 -11.68 11.97 -14.44
CA ALA A 57 -11.12 10.98 -13.52
C ALA A 57 -9.67 11.32 -13.13
N GLY A 58 -8.82 11.67 -14.11
CA GLY A 58 -7.45 12.10 -13.89
C GLY A 58 -7.39 13.32 -12.98
N ALA A 59 -8.15 14.38 -13.32
CA ALA A 59 -8.24 15.59 -12.52
C ALA A 59 -8.73 15.33 -11.08
N THR A 60 -9.70 14.44 -10.90
CA THR A 60 -10.23 14.07 -9.56
C THR A 60 -9.17 13.36 -8.72
N ILE A 61 -8.47 12.38 -9.29
CA ILE A 61 -7.42 11.62 -8.58
C ILE A 61 -6.24 12.55 -8.24
N THR A 62 -5.86 13.46 -9.16
CA THR A 62 -4.84 14.48 -8.94
C THR A 62 -5.25 15.43 -7.82
N GLY A 63 -6.47 15.98 -7.84
CA GLY A 63 -6.95 16.89 -6.78
C GLY A 63 -7.00 16.24 -5.40
N LEU A 64 -7.40 14.96 -5.31
CA LEU A 64 -7.37 14.20 -4.05
C LEU A 64 -5.94 13.93 -3.56
N TYR A 65 -5.01 13.68 -4.48
CA TYR A 65 -3.60 13.53 -4.15
C TYR A 65 -2.98 14.86 -3.67
N GLU A 66 -3.28 15.97 -4.34
CA GLU A 66 -2.85 17.30 -3.90
C GLU A 66 -3.44 17.65 -2.54
N GLY A 67 -4.72 17.36 -2.30
CA GLY A 67 -5.38 17.52 -1.01
C GLY A 67 -4.69 16.72 0.10
N SER A 68 -4.30 15.48 -0.20
CA SER A 68 -3.51 14.65 0.72
C SER A 68 -2.18 15.30 1.09
N LEU A 69 -1.39 15.76 0.11
CA LEU A 69 -0.11 16.42 0.38
C LEU A 69 -0.26 17.75 1.13
N ARG A 70 -1.23 18.57 0.73
CA ARG A 70 -1.52 19.87 1.38
C ARG A 70 -1.94 19.70 2.83
N THR A 71 -2.73 18.68 3.15
CA THR A 71 -3.13 18.42 4.53
C THR A 71 -2.03 17.74 5.34
N LEU A 72 -1.23 16.85 4.72
CA LEU A 72 -0.08 16.20 5.36
C LEU A 72 0.99 17.19 5.81
N TYR A 73 1.36 18.13 4.94
CA TYR A 73 2.50 19.01 5.14
C TYR A 73 2.12 20.48 5.35
N GLY A 74 0.95 20.92 4.90
CA GLY A 74 0.59 22.34 4.91
C GLY A 74 0.52 22.96 6.30
N PHE A 75 0.28 22.13 7.32
CA PHE A 75 0.23 22.53 8.73
C PHE A 75 1.48 22.15 9.52
N ALA A 76 2.49 21.58 8.85
CA ALA A 76 3.74 21.22 9.49
C ALA A 76 4.54 22.47 9.83
N GLY A 77 4.91 22.63 11.11
CA GLY A 77 5.74 23.74 11.58
C GLY A 77 7.20 23.53 11.19
N LEU A 78 7.90 24.63 10.91
CA LEU A 78 9.30 24.62 10.50
C LEU A 78 10.23 25.20 11.57
N GLY A 79 11.50 24.80 11.53
CA GLY A 79 12.53 25.25 12.48
C GLY A 79 12.82 26.75 12.43
N ASP A 80 12.61 27.40 11.28
CA ASP A 80 12.76 28.83 11.07
C ASP A 80 11.47 29.64 11.34
N GLY A 81 10.42 28.98 11.84
CA GLY A 81 9.10 29.56 12.05
C GLY A 81 8.19 29.45 10.82
N GLY A 82 6.89 29.70 11.03
CA GLY A 82 5.87 29.53 9.99
C GLY A 82 5.53 28.06 9.73
N THR A 83 4.92 27.81 8.57
CA THR A 83 4.47 26.47 8.16
C THR A 83 5.00 26.09 6.78
N LEU A 84 5.17 24.79 6.53
CA LEU A 84 5.57 24.32 5.21
C LEU A 84 4.51 24.66 4.14
N GLY A 85 3.24 24.81 4.52
CA GLY A 85 2.14 25.22 3.63
C GLY A 85 2.33 26.60 3.00
N GLU A 86 3.02 27.53 3.68
CA GLU A 86 3.35 28.85 3.13
C GLU A 86 4.33 28.76 1.94
N ARG A 87 5.02 27.62 1.80
CA ARG A 87 5.95 27.32 0.70
C ARG A 87 5.31 26.50 -0.41
N PHE A 88 4.04 26.09 -0.27
CA PHE A 88 3.34 25.36 -1.32
C PHE A 88 2.99 26.30 -2.48
N PRO A 89 3.12 25.85 -3.74
CA PRO A 89 2.62 26.61 -4.87
C PRO A 89 1.08 26.76 -4.81
N PRO A 90 0.50 27.87 -5.30
CA PRO A 90 -0.95 28.05 -5.34
C PRO A 90 -1.60 27.08 -6.34
N PRO A 91 -2.82 26.58 -6.10
CA PRO A 91 -3.53 25.76 -7.09
C PRO A 91 -3.88 26.53 -8.38
N PRO A 92 -3.85 25.88 -9.55
CA PRO A 92 -3.36 24.53 -9.80
C PRO A 92 -1.82 24.48 -9.81
N ALA A 93 -1.23 23.44 -9.24
CA ALA A 93 0.22 23.26 -9.21
C ALA A 93 0.62 21.81 -9.42
N ASP A 94 1.72 21.57 -10.13
CA ASP A 94 2.30 20.24 -10.25
C ASP A 94 3.07 19.89 -8.97
N LEU A 95 2.38 19.29 -8.00
CA LEU A 95 2.98 18.81 -6.75
C LEU A 95 3.83 17.54 -6.95
N MET A 96 3.98 17.04 -8.18
CA MET A 96 4.94 15.99 -8.55
C MET A 96 6.21 16.54 -9.20
N ALA A 97 6.33 17.86 -9.32
CA ALA A 97 7.56 18.50 -9.78
C ALA A 97 8.74 18.16 -8.87
N ARG A 98 9.89 17.88 -9.49
CA ARG A 98 11.12 17.49 -8.77
C ARG A 98 11.53 18.50 -7.70
N ASP A 99 11.43 19.79 -7.99
CA ASP A 99 11.81 20.85 -7.04
C ASP A 99 10.91 20.84 -5.80
N PHE A 100 9.63 20.50 -5.98
CA PHE A 100 8.70 20.36 -4.87
C PHE A 100 8.96 19.08 -4.07
N GLU A 101 9.29 17.97 -4.72
CA GLU A 101 9.74 16.76 -4.01
C GLU A 101 11.01 17.04 -3.18
N MET A 102 11.97 17.80 -3.73
CA MET A 102 13.16 18.23 -3.01
C MET A 102 12.86 19.15 -1.82
N LEU A 103 11.89 20.07 -1.97
CA LEU A 103 11.42 20.90 -0.86
C LEU A 103 10.89 20.03 0.29
N LEU A 104 10.02 19.05 -0.01
CA LEU A 104 9.45 18.17 1.00
C LEU A 104 10.52 17.32 1.69
N ASP A 105 11.47 16.78 0.91
CA ASP A 105 12.55 15.94 1.44
C ASP A 105 13.57 16.73 2.28
N GLY A 106 13.73 18.03 2.04
CA GLY A 106 14.70 18.90 2.70
C GLY A 106 14.14 19.78 3.81
N ALA A 107 12.82 19.76 4.03
CA ALA A 107 12.18 20.61 5.03
C ALA A 107 12.50 20.12 6.46
N GLU A 108 13.07 21.01 7.28
CA GLU A 108 13.26 20.78 8.71
C GLU A 108 11.93 21.00 9.44
N ILE A 109 11.09 19.96 9.42
CA ILE A 109 9.82 19.93 10.14
C ILE A 109 10.10 19.74 11.63
N THR A 110 9.46 20.55 12.48
CA THR A 110 9.58 20.49 13.95
C THR A 110 8.30 20.06 14.64
N SER A 111 7.16 20.15 13.96
CA SER A 111 5.85 19.76 14.48
C SER A 111 4.85 19.53 13.35
N ASN A 112 3.73 18.86 13.65
CA ASN A 112 2.60 18.71 12.73
C ASN A 112 1.29 18.56 13.52
N ASP A 113 0.14 18.65 12.85
CA ASP A 113 -1.18 18.52 13.46
C ASP A 113 -1.79 17.12 13.17
N PRO A 114 -2.10 16.30 14.19
CA PRO A 114 -2.74 15.00 13.99
C PRO A 114 -4.12 15.09 13.29
N ARG A 115 -4.83 16.22 13.37
CA ARG A 115 -6.08 16.45 12.63
C ARG A 115 -5.82 16.66 11.14
N ALA A 116 -4.72 17.31 10.80
CA ALA A 116 -4.31 17.52 9.41
C ALA A 116 -3.89 16.18 8.77
N LEU A 117 -3.18 15.34 9.52
CA LEU A 117 -2.88 13.95 9.11
C LEU A 117 -4.15 13.11 8.94
N THR A 118 -5.15 13.29 9.81
CA THR A 118 -6.47 12.63 9.65
C THR A 118 -7.17 13.05 8.36
N ALA A 119 -7.14 14.35 8.02
CA ALA A 119 -7.69 14.83 6.75
C ALA A 119 -6.94 14.24 5.54
N SER A 120 -5.61 14.12 5.65
CA SER A 120 -4.77 13.48 4.64
C SER A 120 -5.13 12.01 4.42
N MET A 121 -5.43 11.26 5.50
CA MET A 121 -5.94 9.88 5.41
C MET A 121 -7.24 9.81 4.60
N LEU A 122 -8.19 10.71 4.84
CA LEU A 122 -9.46 10.74 4.10
C LEU A 122 -9.24 10.99 2.61
N CYS A 123 -8.31 11.89 2.27
CA CYS A 123 -7.91 12.14 0.88
C CYS A 123 -7.27 10.90 0.23
N GLU A 124 -6.42 10.15 0.97
CA GLU A 124 -5.81 8.91 0.45
C GLU A 124 -6.84 7.81 0.22
N ILE A 125 -7.81 7.64 1.14
CA ILE A 125 -8.90 6.68 0.99
C ILE A 125 -9.70 7.00 -0.28
N ALA A 126 -10.19 8.24 -0.39
CA ALA A 126 -10.96 8.66 -1.56
C ALA A 126 -10.15 8.56 -2.86
N GLY A 127 -8.88 9.00 -2.84
CA GLY A 127 -7.99 8.95 -4.00
C GLY A 127 -7.74 7.53 -4.48
N HIS A 128 -7.57 6.57 -3.57
CA HIS A 128 -7.40 5.16 -3.93
C HIS A 128 -8.69 4.54 -4.47
N MET A 129 -9.86 4.87 -3.88
CA MET A 129 -11.15 4.42 -4.41
C MET A 129 -11.36 4.88 -5.85
N MET A 130 -11.06 6.15 -6.15
CA MET A 130 -11.16 6.70 -7.51
C MET A 130 -10.16 6.04 -8.46
N PHE A 131 -8.91 5.86 -8.04
CA PHE A 131 -7.89 5.16 -8.85
C PHE A 131 -8.33 3.74 -9.19
N ARG A 132 -8.85 2.98 -8.22
CA ARG A 132 -9.34 1.63 -8.50
C ARG A 132 -10.52 1.63 -9.45
N THR A 133 -11.49 2.52 -9.22
CA THR A 133 -12.71 2.60 -10.02
C THR A 133 -12.44 2.99 -11.48
N ALA A 134 -11.55 3.96 -11.69
CA ALA A 134 -11.29 4.53 -13.00
C ALA A 134 -10.17 3.83 -13.79
N VAL A 135 -9.26 3.12 -13.10
CA VAL A 135 -8.06 2.55 -13.74
C VAL A 135 -7.97 1.04 -13.54
N VAL A 136 -8.03 0.55 -12.30
CA VAL A 136 -7.84 -0.88 -11.99
C VAL A 136 -9.01 -1.74 -12.48
N LEU A 137 -10.23 -1.42 -12.05
CA LEU A 137 -11.41 -2.23 -12.38
C LEU A 137 -11.70 -2.28 -13.89
N PRO A 138 -11.55 -1.18 -14.67
CA PRO A 138 -11.68 -1.25 -16.12
C PRO A 138 -10.66 -2.17 -16.79
N ALA A 139 -9.40 -2.16 -16.34
CA ALA A 139 -8.36 -3.06 -16.85
C ALA A 139 -8.66 -4.54 -16.53
N VAL A 140 -9.12 -4.82 -15.30
CA VAL A 140 -9.61 -6.16 -14.92
C VAL A 140 -10.79 -6.59 -15.80
N ALA A 141 -11.76 -5.72 -16.02
CA ALA A 141 -12.93 -6.01 -16.86
C ALA A 141 -12.57 -6.29 -18.34
N GLN A 142 -11.42 -5.79 -18.81
CA GLN A 142 -10.86 -6.09 -20.14
C GLN A 142 -10.09 -7.42 -20.19
N GLY A 143 -10.10 -8.22 -19.12
CA GLY A 143 -9.41 -9.50 -19.06
C GLY A 143 -7.93 -9.41 -18.69
N GLN A 144 -7.45 -8.26 -18.22
CA GLN A 144 -6.05 -8.10 -17.81
C GLN A 144 -5.81 -8.61 -16.39
N VAL A 145 -4.60 -9.13 -16.15
CA VAL A 145 -4.08 -9.28 -14.79
C VAL A 145 -3.47 -7.95 -14.38
N VAL A 146 -4.13 -7.25 -13.47
CA VAL A 146 -3.64 -5.97 -12.93
C VAL A 146 -2.77 -6.25 -11.72
N ILE A 147 -1.55 -5.72 -11.73
CA ILE A 147 -0.63 -5.78 -10.59
C ILE A 147 -0.50 -4.38 -10.02
N GLU A 148 -1.04 -4.14 -8.83
CA GLU A 148 -0.81 -2.92 -8.06
C GLU A 148 0.44 -3.09 -7.21
N ASP A 149 1.53 -2.40 -7.60
CA ASP A 149 2.84 -2.52 -6.94
C ASP A 149 2.84 -2.07 -5.48
N THR A 150 1.88 -1.22 -5.10
CA THR A 150 1.60 -0.79 -3.74
C THR A 150 0.13 -0.42 -3.61
N HIS A 151 -0.57 -1.09 -2.69
CA HIS A 151 -1.95 -0.77 -2.37
C HIS A 151 -2.08 0.57 -1.59
N GLY A 152 -3.14 1.34 -1.85
CA GLY A 152 -3.33 2.68 -1.29
C GLY A 152 -3.46 2.74 0.24
N ILE A 153 -3.87 1.64 0.89
CA ILE A 153 -3.94 1.55 2.35
C ILE A 153 -2.60 1.85 3.05
N LYS A 154 -1.47 1.65 2.35
CA LYS A 154 -0.14 1.93 2.89
C LYS A 154 0.02 3.37 3.36
N MET A 155 -0.46 4.34 2.58
CA MET A 155 -0.33 5.76 2.96
C MET A 155 -1.21 6.09 4.16
N VAL A 156 -2.42 5.51 4.22
CA VAL A 156 -3.33 5.65 5.37
C VAL A 156 -2.69 5.10 6.66
N VAL A 157 -2.09 3.91 6.60
CA VAL A 157 -1.38 3.29 7.73
C VAL A 157 -0.23 4.19 8.23
N LYS A 158 0.54 4.78 7.31
CA LYS A 158 1.62 5.69 7.69
C LYS A 158 1.09 6.94 8.37
N GLN A 159 0.10 7.60 7.78
CA GLN A 159 -0.48 8.81 8.35
C GLN A 159 -1.13 8.54 9.71
N TYR A 160 -1.77 7.38 9.88
CA TYR A 160 -2.25 6.92 11.17
C TYR A 160 -1.12 6.81 12.21
N LEU A 161 0.00 6.18 11.86
CA LEU A 161 1.15 6.04 12.76
C LEU A 161 1.81 7.38 13.08
N LEU A 162 1.94 8.28 12.09
CA LEU A 162 2.42 9.64 12.29
C LEU A 162 1.49 10.40 13.25
N ALA A 163 0.18 10.34 13.03
CA ALA A 163 -0.79 11.08 13.84
C ALA A 163 -0.85 10.55 15.27
N THR A 164 -0.86 9.22 15.46
CA THR A 164 -0.86 8.61 16.79
C THR A 164 0.42 8.93 17.57
N SER A 165 1.58 9.07 16.90
CA SER A 165 2.83 9.45 17.55
C SER A 165 2.85 10.89 18.12
N LEU A 166 1.91 11.74 17.69
CA LEU A 166 1.74 13.10 18.19
C LEU A 166 0.80 13.19 19.40
N LEU A 167 0.10 12.09 19.74
CA LEU A 167 -0.92 12.11 20.79
C LEU A 167 -0.33 11.82 22.17
N ALA A 168 -0.84 12.54 23.17
CA ALA A 168 -0.62 12.16 24.56
C ALA A 168 -1.45 10.91 24.93
N PRO A 169 -1.00 10.10 25.90
CA PRO A 169 -1.81 9.01 26.43
C PRO A 169 -3.20 9.51 26.89
N GLY A 170 -4.26 8.88 26.39
CA GLY A 170 -5.65 9.25 26.71
C GLY A 170 -6.24 10.39 25.89
N ASP A 171 -5.53 10.89 24.86
CA ASP A 171 -6.06 11.92 23.97
C ASP A 171 -7.35 11.42 23.24
N PRO A 172 -8.47 12.15 23.32
CA PRO A 172 -9.72 11.74 22.67
C PRO A 172 -9.64 11.67 21.14
N LEU A 173 -8.62 12.27 20.52
CA LEU A 173 -8.38 12.17 19.07
C LEU A 173 -7.97 10.75 18.65
N GLN A 174 -7.42 9.93 19.55
CA GLN A 174 -7.05 8.55 19.28
C GLN A 174 -8.24 7.74 18.72
N ALA A 175 -9.39 7.81 19.39
CA ALA A 175 -10.60 7.10 18.96
C ALA A 175 -11.08 7.52 17.56
N ARG A 176 -10.84 8.77 17.16
CA ARG A 176 -11.18 9.26 15.82
C ARG A 176 -10.20 8.75 14.77
N LEU A 177 -8.90 8.73 15.07
CA LEU A 177 -7.90 8.13 14.19
C LEU A 177 -8.16 6.65 13.96
N ASP A 178 -8.49 5.92 15.03
CA ASP A 178 -8.85 4.50 14.95
C ASP A 178 -10.08 4.30 14.06
N ALA A 179 -11.12 5.13 14.23
CA ALA A 179 -12.31 5.07 13.39
C ALA A 179 -12.03 5.33 11.89
N VAL A 180 -11.12 6.26 11.56
CA VAL A 180 -10.73 6.51 10.16
C VAL A 180 -9.88 5.37 9.60
N LEU A 181 -8.99 4.79 10.40
CA LEU A 181 -8.25 3.59 9.98
C LEU A 181 -9.22 2.43 9.72
N GLU A 182 -10.15 2.17 10.63
CA GLU A 182 -11.17 1.13 10.47
C GLU A 182 -12.03 1.35 9.23
N LEU A 183 -12.46 2.59 8.96
CA LEU A 183 -13.16 2.95 7.73
C LEU A 183 -12.32 2.61 6.49
N ALA A 184 -11.02 2.91 6.51
CA ALA A 184 -10.12 2.57 5.41
C ALA A 184 -9.98 1.06 5.21
N LEU A 185 -9.92 0.30 6.31
CA LEU A 185 -9.83 -1.17 6.26
C LEU A 185 -11.06 -1.81 5.62
N GLU A 186 -12.23 -1.22 5.79
CA GLU A 186 -13.47 -1.66 5.14
C GLU A 186 -13.55 -1.20 3.68
N LEU A 187 -13.39 0.11 3.43
CA LEU A 187 -13.60 0.67 2.09
C LEU A 187 -12.52 0.27 1.07
N LEU A 188 -11.29 0.04 1.53
CA LEU A 188 -10.17 -0.30 0.65
C LEU A 188 -9.93 -1.81 0.55
N ARG A 189 -10.73 -2.63 1.23
CA ARG A 189 -10.66 -4.09 1.05
C ARG A 189 -10.96 -4.43 -0.41
N PRO A 190 -10.18 -5.32 -1.06
CA PRO A 190 -10.53 -5.80 -2.39
C PRO A 190 -11.93 -6.43 -2.39
N ALA A 191 -12.82 -5.92 -3.25
CA ALA A 191 -14.27 -6.15 -3.14
C ALA A 191 -14.71 -7.59 -3.49
N ASP A 192 -13.96 -8.30 -4.32
CA ASP A 192 -14.32 -9.63 -4.81
C ASP A 192 -13.17 -10.61 -4.63
N ALA A 193 -13.31 -11.53 -3.68
CA ALA A 193 -12.32 -12.59 -3.43
C ALA A 193 -12.18 -13.58 -4.60
N ALA A 194 -13.10 -13.59 -5.57
CA ALA A 194 -12.99 -14.40 -6.78
C ALA A 194 -12.13 -13.75 -7.87
N SER A 195 -11.91 -12.42 -7.82
CA SER A 195 -11.18 -11.67 -8.84
C SER A 195 -10.09 -10.74 -8.28
N SER A 196 -9.83 -10.79 -6.98
CA SER A 196 -8.77 -10.03 -6.31
C SER A 196 -7.91 -10.91 -5.40
N LEU A 197 -6.60 -10.69 -5.46
CA LEU A 197 -5.60 -11.27 -4.57
C LEU A 197 -4.86 -10.14 -3.86
N ALA A 198 -4.97 -10.06 -2.54
CA ALA A 198 -4.10 -9.22 -1.74
C ALA A 198 -2.91 -10.03 -1.21
N VAL A 199 -1.71 -9.44 -1.27
CA VAL A 199 -0.47 -10.08 -0.84
C VAL A 199 0.23 -9.21 0.19
N VAL A 200 0.39 -9.72 1.42
CA VAL A 200 1.22 -9.07 2.43
C VAL A 200 2.64 -9.58 2.28
N VAL A 201 3.54 -8.65 1.97
CA VAL A 201 4.97 -8.93 1.86
C VAL A 201 5.62 -8.64 3.21
N HIS A 202 6.48 -9.54 3.66
CA HIS A 202 7.16 -9.46 4.94
C HIS A 202 8.68 -9.63 4.74
N THR A 203 9.46 -8.86 5.50
CA THR A 203 10.91 -9.00 5.65
C THR A 203 11.32 -8.35 6.97
N ASP A 204 12.56 -8.55 7.41
CA ASP A 204 13.10 -7.81 8.56
C ASP A 204 13.24 -6.31 8.21
N PRO A 205 12.71 -5.38 9.02
CA PRO A 205 12.88 -3.93 8.83
C PRO A 205 14.35 -3.52 8.66
N GLU A 206 15.28 -4.22 9.28
CA GLU A 206 16.73 -3.99 9.13
C GLU A 206 17.20 -4.30 7.71
N ILE A 207 16.77 -5.44 7.16
CA ILE A 207 17.07 -5.79 5.77
C ILE A 207 16.44 -4.75 4.81
N ALA A 208 15.24 -4.28 5.10
CA ALA A 208 14.58 -3.24 4.31
C ALA A 208 15.34 -1.90 4.35
N TYR A 209 15.86 -1.51 5.52
CA TYR A 209 16.70 -0.33 5.68
C TYR A 209 17.99 -0.44 4.86
N GLU A 210 18.72 -1.54 4.99
CA GLU A 210 19.97 -1.77 4.25
C GLU A 210 19.75 -1.74 2.74
N ARG A 211 18.64 -2.33 2.27
CA ARG A 211 18.23 -2.25 0.86
C ARG A 211 17.96 -0.80 0.44
N ARG A 212 17.31 0.01 1.29
CA ARG A 212 17.05 1.43 0.99
C ARG A 212 18.32 2.25 0.91
N ILE A 213 19.23 2.11 1.85
CA ILE A 213 20.52 2.81 1.83
C ILE A 213 21.33 2.39 0.62
N ARG A 214 21.39 1.10 0.28
CA ARG A 214 22.10 0.62 -0.92
C ARG A 214 21.50 1.19 -2.23
N GLN A 215 20.18 1.30 -2.32
CA GLN A 215 19.49 1.77 -3.53
C GLN A 215 19.52 3.29 -3.71
N LYS A 216 19.40 4.05 -2.63
CA LYS A 216 19.14 5.50 -2.69
C LYS A 216 20.14 6.36 -1.93
N GLY A 217 21.02 5.76 -1.13
CA GLY A 217 21.93 6.45 -0.22
C GLY A 217 21.25 7.10 0.99
N ARG A 218 19.90 7.08 1.05
CA ARG A 218 19.09 7.70 2.11
C ARG A 218 17.70 7.05 2.19
N VAL A 219 17.03 7.26 3.32
CA VAL A 219 15.59 7.02 3.47
C VAL A 219 14.80 8.18 2.85
N GLY A 220 13.59 7.92 2.34
CA GLY A 220 12.70 8.95 1.81
C GLY A 220 11.91 9.68 2.88
N GLY A 221 11.43 10.90 2.62
CA GLY A 221 10.82 11.79 3.63
C GLY A 221 9.59 11.24 4.37
N MET A 222 8.92 10.21 3.84
CA MET A 222 7.78 9.53 4.48
C MET A 222 8.12 8.13 4.99
N GLU A 223 9.39 7.73 4.99
CA GLU A 223 9.85 6.40 5.45
C GLU A 223 10.27 6.41 6.93
N HIS A 224 10.14 7.54 7.62
CA HIS A 224 10.46 7.76 9.04
C HIS A 224 9.47 8.77 9.66
N TYR A 225 9.63 9.12 10.94
CA TYR A 225 8.78 10.07 11.68
C TYR A 225 9.20 11.55 11.51
N GLY A 226 10.01 11.86 10.50
CA GLY A 226 10.40 13.24 10.16
C GLY A 226 9.24 14.18 9.91
N PRO A 227 8.16 13.75 9.22
CA PRO A 227 6.97 14.58 8.98
C PRO A 227 6.23 15.07 10.24
N VAL A 228 6.61 14.58 11.42
CA VAL A 228 6.06 14.99 12.72
C VAL A 228 7.10 15.58 13.67
N GLY A 229 8.30 15.91 13.15
CA GLY A 229 9.36 16.57 13.92
C GLY A 229 10.32 15.64 14.66
N ARG A 230 10.26 14.32 14.44
CA ARG A 230 11.28 13.38 14.95
C ARG A 230 12.49 13.35 14.01
N ALA A 231 13.63 12.89 14.53
CA ALA A 231 14.84 12.71 13.72
C ALA A 231 14.59 11.78 12.52
N ALA A 232 15.17 12.13 11.37
CA ALA A 232 15.09 11.36 10.13
C ALA A 232 16.23 10.32 10.03
N ASP A 233 16.34 9.47 11.06
CA ASP A 233 17.44 8.52 11.20
C ASP A 233 16.98 7.05 11.07
N ARG A 234 17.95 6.15 11.23
CA ARG A 234 17.75 4.70 11.17
C ARG A 234 16.73 4.24 12.21
N ASP A 235 16.83 4.71 13.45
CA ASP A 235 15.94 4.27 14.52
C ASP A 235 14.51 4.71 14.26
N SER A 236 14.32 5.95 13.78
CA SER A 236 13.00 6.43 13.37
C SER A 236 12.44 5.68 12.16
N TYR A 237 13.27 5.27 11.21
CA TYR A 237 12.85 4.41 10.10
C TYR A 237 12.38 3.05 10.62
N LEU A 238 13.22 2.38 11.43
CA LEU A 238 12.94 1.04 11.95
C LEU A 238 11.67 1.03 12.79
N ASP A 239 11.47 2.03 13.64
CA ASP A 239 10.27 2.20 14.46
C ASP A 239 9.01 2.30 13.58
N LEU A 240 9.00 3.20 12.60
CA LEU A 240 7.85 3.39 11.71
C LEU A 240 7.58 2.15 10.86
N GLN A 241 8.62 1.54 10.27
CA GLN A 241 8.47 0.38 9.39
C GLN A 241 8.02 -0.86 10.17
N SER A 242 8.58 -1.11 11.36
CA SER A 242 8.15 -2.20 12.25
C SER A 242 6.69 -2.03 12.66
N SER A 243 6.30 -0.83 13.07
CA SER A 243 4.93 -0.51 13.44
C SER A 243 3.98 -0.65 12.26
N SER A 244 4.39 -0.23 11.06
CA SER A 244 3.64 -0.41 9.82
C SER A 244 3.44 -1.89 9.49
N GLN A 245 4.49 -2.72 9.61
CA GLN A 245 4.43 -4.15 9.34
C GLN A 245 3.41 -4.85 10.25
N LYS A 246 3.39 -4.53 11.55
CA LYS A 246 2.36 -5.04 12.48
C LYS A 246 0.93 -4.69 12.04
N ILE A 247 0.72 -3.51 11.45
CA ILE A 247 -0.60 -3.17 10.89
C ILE A 247 -0.87 -3.99 9.63
N PHE A 248 0.10 -4.12 8.71
CA PHE A 248 -0.06 -4.92 7.51
C PHE A 248 -0.30 -6.42 7.80
N ASP A 249 0.28 -6.97 8.84
CA ASP A 249 0.04 -8.36 9.24
C ASP A 249 -1.41 -8.55 9.71
N ARG A 250 -1.94 -7.60 10.50
CA ARG A 250 -3.37 -7.59 10.92
C ARG A 250 -4.30 -7.41 9.73
N ILE A 251 -3.92 -6.59 8.76
CA ILE A 251 -4.64 -6.46 7.48
C ILE A 251 -4.62 -7.81 6.75
N GLY A 252 -3.46 -8.48 6.73
CA GLY A 252 -3.29 -9.81 6.15
C GLY A 252 -4.28 -10.82 6.70
N ASP A 253 -4.44 -10.85 8.03
CA ASP A 253 -5.41 -11.73 8.69
C ASP A 253 -6.86 -11.34 8.38
N ARG A 254 -7.18 -10.04 8.42
CA ARG A 254 -8.56 -9.54 8.19
C ARG A 254 -9.02 -9.72 6.75
N TRP A 255 -8.13 -9.53 5.79
CA TRP A 255 -8.44 -9.59 4.36
C TRP A 255 -8.13 -10.95 3.73
N ASP A 256 -7.68 -11.92 4.53
CA ASP A 256 -7.25 -13.25 4.08
C ASP A 256 -6.20 -13.16 2.96
N CYS A 257 -5.17 -12.34 3.19
CA CYS A 257 -4.12 -12.13 2.21
C CYS A 257 -3.19 -13.33 2.12
N LEU A 258 -2.68 -13.57 0.91
CA LEU A 258 -1.50 -14.41 0.72
C LEU A 258 -0.30 -13.74 1.41
N ARG A 259 0.50 -14.52 2.13
CA ARG A 259 1.73 -14.04 2.78
C ARG A 259 2.94 -14.37 1.91
N ALA A 260 3.82 -13.39 1.70
CA ALA A 260 5.05 -13.52 0.94
C ALA A 260 6.26 -13.11 1.80
N ASP A 261 6.97 -14.09 2.34
CA ASP A 261 8.15 -13.87 3.17
C ASP A 261 9.43 -13.78 2.34
N LEU A 262 10.08 -12.62 2.42
CA LEU A 262 11.35 -12.31 1.76
C LEU A 262 12.48 -12.24 2.80
N THR A 263 12.85 -13.40 3.34
CA THR A 263 13.81 -13.57 4.44
C THR A 263 15.27 -13.37 4.06
N ASP A 264 15.57 -13.34 2.77
CA ASP A 264 16.92 -13.57 2.32
C ASP A 264 17.71 -12.25 2.26
N ALA A 265 18.79 -12.19 3.06
CA ALA A 265 19.63 -11.00 3.25
C ALA A 265 20.70 -10.82 2.16
N GLN A 266 20.95 -11.83 1.32
CA GLN A 266 22.02 -11.85 0.31
C GLN A 266 21.49 -12.09 -1.10
N ASP A 267 22.15 -11.51 -2.11
CA ASP A 267 21.67 -11.42 -3.50
C ASP A 267 21.40 -12.80 -4.17
N GLN A 268 22.15 -13.86 -3.83
CA GLN A 268 21.90 -15.22 -4.36
C GLN A 268 20.72 -15.93 -3.68
N GLU A 269 20.54 -15.74 -2.38
CA GLU A 269 19.42 -16.31 -1.64
C GLU A 269 18.13 -15.55 -1.97
N GLN A 270 18.19 -14.21 -2.14
CA GLN A 270 17.06 -13.36 -2.50
C GLN A 270 16.33 -13.81 -3.77
N LEU A 271 17.02 -14.46 -4.71
CA LEU A 271 16.39 -15.08 -5.88
C LEU A 271 15.47 -16.25 -5.51
N THR A 272 15.78 -16.98 -4.43
CA THR A 272 15.02 -18.14 -3.93
C THR A 272 13.73 -17.72 -3.23
N SER A 273 13.77 -16.84 -2.21
CA SER A 273 12.54 -16.37 -1.57
C SER A 273 11.62 -15.64 -2.53
N THR A 274 12.19 -14.80 -3.41
CA THR A 274 11.43 -14.07 -4.45
C THR A 274 10.78 -15.04 -5.43
N ARG A 275 11.54 -16.03 -5.92
CA ARG A 275 11.00 -17.05 -6.84
C ARG A 275 9.87 -17.84 -6.20
N ARG A 276 10.05 -18.31 -4.97
CA ARG A 276 9.01 -19.05 -4.22
C ARG A 276 7.76 -18.21 -4.05
N ALA A 277 7.89 -16.97 -3.58
CA ALA A 277 6.76 -16.07 -3.41
C ALA A 277 6.02 -15.81 -4.73
N VAL A 278 6.74 -15.61 -5.84
CA VAL A 278 6.13 -15.44 -7.16
C VAL A 278 5.43 -16.73 -7.62
N ASP A 279 6.02 -17.90 -7.37
CA ASP A 279 5.38 -19.19 -7.71
C ASP A 279 4.09 -19.40 -6.91
N ASP A 280 4.06 -19.04 -5.62
CA ASP A 280 2.86 -19.10 -4.77
C ASP A 280 1.78 -18.12 -5.25
N ILE A 281 2.15 -16.89 -5.61
CA ILE A 281 1.23 -15.89 -6.17
C ILE A 281 0.66 -16.38 -7.51
N LEU A 282 1.49 -16.93 -8.38
CA LEU A 282 1.03 -17.47 -9.66
C LEU A 282 0.06 -18.63 -9.46
N ALA A 283 0.34 -19.56 -8.53
CA ALA A 283 -0.58 -20.63 -8.19
C ALA A 283 -1.90 -20.10 -7.62
N ALA A 284 -1.87 -19.01 -6.84
CA ALA A 284 -3.06 -18.34 -6.34
C ALA A 284 -3.92 -17.73 -7.46
N VAL A 285 -3.29 -17.06 -8.42
CA VAL A 285 -3.95 -16.48 -9.60
C VAL A 285 -4.65 -17.56 -10.44
N GLU A 286 -4.01 -18.71 -10.63
CA GLU A 286 -4.62 -19.85 -11.35
C GLU A 286 -5.86 -20.39 -10.60
N ARG A 287 -5.82 -20.48 -9.27
CA ARG A 287 -6.98 -20.90 -8.45
C ARG A 287 -8.18 -19.96 -8.61
N LEU A 288 -7.93 -18.65 -8.58
CA LEU A 288 -8.97 -17.63 -8.79
C LEU A 288 -9.65 -17.82 -10.15
N ARG A 289 -8.86 -18.08 -11.20
CA ARG A 289 -9.39 -18.34 -12.56
C ARG A 289 -10.32 -19.55 -12.60
N ASP A 290 -9.95 -20.62 -11.90
CA ASP A 290 -10.70 -21.87 -11.91
C ASP A 290 -11.97 -21.81 -11.03
N GLY A 291 -12.33 -20.63 -10.50
CA GLY A 291 -13.48 -20.43 -9.62
C GLY A 291 -13.29 -21.03 -8.23
N ARG A 292 -12.06 -21.42 -7.88
CA ARG A 292 -11.69 -21.97 -6.58
C ARG A 292 -11.08 -20.82 -5.79
N GLY A 293 -11.90 -20.08 -5.05
CA GLY A 293 -11.42 -19.00 -4.18
C GLY A 293 -10.29 -19.45 -3.24
N HIS A 294 -9.57 -18.49 -2.65
CA HIS A 294 -8.65 -18.79 -1.55
C HIS A 294 -9.46 -19.27 -0.34
N GLY A 295 -9.25 -20.53 0.08
CA GLY A 295 -9.92 -21.08 1.26
C GLY A 295 -10.09 -22.60 1.22
N ALA A 296 -9.08 -23.32 1.72
CA ALA A 296 -9.14 -24.59 2.48
C ALA A 296 -7.85 -25.39 2.24
N THR A 297 -6.82 -25.09 3.04
CA THR A 297 -5.94 -26.18 3.48
C THR A 297 -6.82 -27.22 4.17
N THR A 298 -6.68 -28.46 3.74
CA THR A 298 -7.54 -29.60 4.07
C THR A 298 -7.54 -29.92 5.56
N GLY A 299 -8.48 -29.36 6.30
CA GLY A 299 -8.96 -29.94 7.55
C GLY A 299 -9.89 -31.10 7.21
N SER A 300 -9.50 -32.32 7.57
CA SER A 300 -10.35 -33.51 7.41
C SER A 300 -11.71 -33.30 8.10
N PRO A 301 -12.83 -33.75 7.51
CA PRO A 301 -14.12 -33.67 8.16
C PRO A 301 -14.15 -34.66 9.32
N VAL A 302 -14.13 -34.15 10.55
CA VAL A 302 -14.54 -34.94 11.72
C VAL A 302 -16.06 -35.03 11.65
N ALA A 303 -16.56 -36.26 11.45
CA ALA A 303 -17.98 -36.56 11.47
C ALA A 303 -18.59 -36.21 12.84
N PRO A 304 -19.82 -35.68 12.90
CA PRO A 304 -20.49 -35.43 14.16
C PRO A 304 -20.90 -36.77 14.79
N THR A 305 -20.38 -37.07 15.97
CA THR A 305 -20.90 -38.13 16.84
C THR A 305 -22.22 -37.66 17.44
N THR A 306 -23.32 -38.28 17.02
CA THR A 306 -24.60 -38.24 17.72
C THR A 306 -24.48 -39.05 18.99
N GLU A 307 -24.29 -38.39 20.13
CA GLU A 307 -24.65 -38.96 21.43
C GLU A 307 -26.04 -38.49 21.82
N GLY A 308 -26.96 -39.46 21.86
CA GLY A 308 -28.29 -39.28 22.37
C GLY A 308 -28.26 -39.05 23.88
N VAL A 309 -28.91 -37.97 24.31
CA VAL A 309 -29.29 -37.79 25.71
C VAL A 309 -30.55 -38.62 25.94
N ASN A 310 -30.37 -39.76 26.60
CA ASN A 310 -31.41 -40.47 27.31
C ASN A 310 -31.00 -40.50 28.79
N GLN A 311 -31.63 -39.61 29.57
CA GLN A 311 -32.08 -39.72 30.98
C GLN A 311 -32.11 -38.34 31.64
#